data_AF-A0A955VW18-F1
#
_entry.id   AF-A0A955VW18-F1
#
_cell.length_a   1.000
_cell.length_b   1.000
_cell.length_c   1.000
_cell.angle_alpha   90.00
_cell.angle_beta   90.00
_cell.angle_gamma   90.00
#
_symmetry.space_group_name_H-M   'P 1'
#
loop_
_entity.id
_entity.type
_entity.pdbx_description
1 polymer ?
#
loop_
_entity_poly.entity_id
_entity_poly.type
_entity_poly.pdbx_seq_one_letter_code
_entity_poly.pdbx_strand_id
1 'polypeptide(L)'
;ITGARGAQVVVPAGGLVLAVGGSVEGMVDVHLTPLDPTKPDELTAGTDAFAGRDEGGRVTLLESYGMVDVTIRQDGQKLQVAPGQTLEIRIPAPEGVTDPPATMPLWSLDEASNVWVQEGEATWDADAGVYVGQIGHMSMWNCDQPASATCITGHVADADGASLPGARITARGTDYNGSTSAVAGDDGRFYVAVRKDSSVAVLASHAAGGGTSRVVQSGSADTAVPPTPGDPRCLDVGEWVVERGVVRTSDGGTFACDIVNQNPFAGTCAAGMIDMFTCFAPSGSCTYEQMGTGATVRWSNGAGLITTQGGDRFEARYEGPGGRLCGTGGLDFNTATGETGDFAITLTNGQTYTILQDEDDTRWGVRCPSGEEVFFDRADQEALEACGVGGDSESGGISQCAGFPSAGGAGGAGGGGGQGGLCRGDAECTGGTTCCQPDPSQPEIGVCTTPAICDQIIAAQGMQ
;
A
#
# COMPACT_ATOMS: atom_id res chain seq x y z
N ILE A 1 -25.32 -1.83 4.93
CA ILE A 1 -24.61 -3.00 4.34
C ILE A 1 -23.63 -3.47 5.39
N THR A 2 -23.64 -4.76 5.74
CA THR A 2 -22.70 -5.33 6.70
C THR A 2 -21.68 -6.17 5.94
N GLY A 3 -20.40 -5.91 6.16
CA GLY A 3 -19.27 -6.65 5.61
C GLY A 3 -18.68 -7.64 6.61
N ALA A 4 -17.46 -8.08 6.32
CA ALA A 4 -16.70 -8.95 7.22
C ALA A 4 -16.47 -8.31 8.60
N ARG A 5 -16.23 -9.12 9.64
CA ARG A 5 -15.86 -8.69 10.99
C ARG A 5 -16.80 -7.66 11.65
N GLY A 6 -18.04 -7.56 11.19
CA GLY A 6 -19.01 -6.59 11.72
C GLY A 6 -18.87 -5.17 11.16
N ALA A 7 -17.99 -4.96 10.17
CA ALA A 7 -17.89 -3.69 9.48
C ALA A 7 -19.23 -3.32 8.86
N GLN A 8 -19.64 -2.07 8.95
CA GLN A 8 -20.92 -1.64 8.40
C GLN A 8 -20.83 -0.24 7.79
N VAL A 9 -21.58 -0.03 6.71
CA VAL A 9 -21.92 1.31 6.22
C VAL A 9 -23.43 1.45 6.12
N VAL A 10 -23.98 2.55 6.66
CA VAL A 10 -25.38 2.91 6.56
C VAL A 10 -25.49 4.12 5.64
N VAL A 11 -26.15 3.91 4.51
CA VAL A 11 -26.36 4.95 3.50
C VAL A 11 -27.80 5.44 3.60
N PRO A 12 -28.05 6.67 4.06
CA PRO A 12 -29.39 7.24 4.07
C PRO A 12 -29.87 7.52 2.63
N ALA A 13 -31.18 7.58 2.45
CA ALA A 13 -31.77 7.95 1.16
C ALA A 13 -31.27 9.34 0.74
N GLY A 14 -30.79 9.47 -0.51
CA GLY A 14 -30.18 10.70 -1.02
C GLY A 14 -28.77 10.99 -0.49
N GLY A 15 -28.16 10.06 0.25
CA GLY A 15 -26.81 10.20 0.80
C GLY A 15 -25.68 10.08 -0.23
N LEU A 16 -25.98 9.72 -1.48
CA LEU A 16 -24.98 9.51 -2.54
C LEU A 16 -25.26 10.38 -3.76
N VAL A 17 -24.17 10.81 -4.41
CA VAL A 17 -24.17 11.54 -5.68
C VAL A 17 -23.11 10.98 -6.62
N LEU A 18 -23.28 11.22 -7.92
CA LEU A 18 -22.22 11.00 -8.91
C LEU A 18 -21.07 12.00 -8.68
N ALA A 19 -19.86 11.66 -9.13
CA ALA A 19 -18.69 12.54 -9.01
C ALA A 19 -18.86 13.91 -9.70
N VAL A 20 -19.64 13.96 -10.79
CA VAL A 20 -19.99 15.20 -11.52
C VAL A 20 -21.22 15.92 -10.94
N GLY A 21 -21.75 15.44 -9.82
CA GLY A 21 -23.05 15.83 -9.28
C GLY A 21 -24.22 15.09 -9.96
N GLY A 22 -25.38 15.13 -9.32
CA GLY A 22 -26.58 14.40 -9.75
C GLY A 22 -26.98 13.30 -8.78
N SER A 23 -28.29 13.03 -8.73
CA SER A 23 -28.86 12.00 -7.85
C SER A 23 -28.50 10.60 -8.33
N VAL A 24 -28.22 9.72 -7.38
CA VAL A 24 -28.06 8.29 -7.62
C VAL A 24 -29.41 7.63 -7.45
N GLU A 25 -29.84 6.88 -8.47
CA GLU A 25 -31.05 6.04 -8.43
C GLU A 25 -30.68 4.60 -8.79
N GLY A 26 -31.41 3.63 -8.23
CA GLY A 26 -31.19 2.21 -8.52
C GLY A 26 -30.15 1.55 -7.61
N MET A 27 -29.61 0.43 -8.09
CA MET A 27 -28.67 -0.40 -7.32
C MET A 27 -27.27 0.21 -7.36
N VAL A 28 -26.51 -0.02 -6.29
CA VAL A 28 -25.10 0.37 -6.14
C VAL A 28 -24.31 -0.83 -5.64
N ASP A 29 -23.04 -0.89 -6.02
CA ASP A 29 -22.07 -1.87 -5.54
C ASP A 29 -21.31 -1.27 -4.36
N VAL A 30 -21.30 -1.96 -3.23
CA VAL A 30 -20.61 -1.53 -2.01
C VAL A 30 -19.43 -2.45 -1.75
N HIS A 31 -18.23 -1.90 -1.82
CA HIS A 31 -17.01 -2.54 -1.35
C HIS A 31 -16.69 -1.98 0.05
N LEU A 32 -16.60 -2.89 1.02
CA LEU A 32 -16.37 -2.56 2.42
C LEU A 32 -15.30 -3.49 2.96
N THR A 33 -14.10 -2.96 3.17
CA THR A 33 -12.92 -3.75 3.53
C THR A 33 -12.42 -3.32 4.91
N PRO A 34 -12.80 -4.01 6.00
CA PRO A 34 -12.15 -3.78 7.28
C PRO A 34 -10.70 -4.24 7.24
N LEU A 35 -9.84 -3.59 8.03
CA LEU A 35 -8.46 -4.02 8.28
C LEU A 35 -8.21 -4.12 9.79
N ASP A 36 -7.62 -5.24 10.21
CA ASP A 36 -7.20 -5.54 11.58
C ASP A 36 -5.79 -5.02 11.81
N PRO A 37 -5.59 -4.00 12.64
CA PRO A 37 -4.28 -3.45 12.89
C PRO A 37 -3.38 -4.39 13.73
N THR A 38 -3.89 -5.50 14.27
CA THR A 38 -3.07 -6.53 14.94
C THR A 38 -2.40 -7.49 13.95
N LYS A 39 -2.87 -7.52 12.70
CA LYS A 39 -2.30 -8.34 11.64
C LYS A 39 -1.31 -7.49 10.83
N PRO A 40 -0.03 -7.88 10.74
CA PRO A 40 0.99 -7.07 10.07
C PRO A 40 0.64 -6.71 8.62
N ASP A 41 0.12 -7.65 7.85
CA ASP A 41 -0.22 -7.45 6.45
C ASP A 41 -1.37 -6.45 6.28
N GLU A 42 -2.39 -6.55 7.13
CA GLU A 42 -3.54 -5.65 7.11
C GLU A 42 -3.19 -4.26 7.65
N LEU A 43 -2.30 -4.18 8.66
CA LEU A 43 -1.81 -2.92 9.21
C LEU A 43 -1.15 -2.05 8.12
N THR A 44 -0.45 -2.67 7.17
CA THR A 44 0.23 -1.95 6.08
C THR A 44 -0.50 -1.99 4.73
N ALA A 45 -1.66 -2.63 4.65
CA ALA A 45 -2.39 -2.83 3.40
C ALA A 45 -2.89 -1.52 2.74
N GLY A 46 -3.06 -0.45 3.52
CA GLY A 46 -3.52 0.84 3.01
C GLY A 46 -2.44 1.92 2.96
N THR A 47 -1.57 1.96 3.98
CA THR A 47 -0.40 2.85 4.01
C THR A 47 0.61 2.35 5.04
N ASP A 48 1.90 2.54 4.75
CA ASP A 48 2.99 2.28 5.69
C ASP A 48 3.16 3.41 6.72
N ALA A 49 2.38 4.49 6.62
CA ALA A 49 2.57 5.72 7.41
C ALA A 49 1.43 5.95 8.40
N PHE A 50 1.60 5.53 9.65
CA PHE A 50 0.73 5.90 10.78
C PHE A 50 1.10 7.27 11.35
N ALA A 51 1.26 8.25 10.46
CA ALA A 51 1.41 9.66 10.80
C ALA A 51 0.09 10.38 10.48
N GLY A 52 -0.47 11.08 11.45
CA GLY A 52 -1.73 11.80 11.34
C GLY A 52 -1.58 13.28 11.62
N ARG A 53 -2.30 14.11 10.89
CA ARG A 53 -2.44 15.55 11.10
C ARG A 53 -3.72 15.83 11.86
N ASP A 54 -3.60 16.29 13.10
CA ASP A 54 -4.73 16.64 13.96
C ASP A 54 -5.48 17.89 13.45
N GLU A 55 -6.62 18.21 14.06
CA GLU A 55 -7.44 19.39 13.71
C GLU A 55 -6.68 20.72 13.88
N GLY A 56 -5.62 20.73 14.71
CA GLY A 56 -4.72 21.88 14.89
C GLY A 56 -3.61 21.97 13.83
N GLY A 57 -3.56 21.03 12.90
CA GLY A 57 -2.53 20.93 11.86
C GLY A 57 -1.22 20.32 12.33
N ARG A 58 -1.14 19.78 13.56
CA ARG A 58 0.07 19.15 14.09
C ARG A 58 0.11 17.69 13.67
N VAL A 59 1.27 17.26 13.20
CA VAL A 59 1.53 15.86 12.86
C VAL A 59 1.88 15.06 14.13
N THR A 60 1.27 13.90 14.29
CA THR A 60 1.44 12.96 15.41
C THR A 60 1.57 11.53 14.86
N LEU A 61 2.05 10.60 15.68
CA LEU A 61 1.89 9.18 15.38
C LEU A 61 0.49 8.71 15.77
N LEU A 62 0.02 7.68 15.08
CA LEU A 62 -1.25 7.03 15.33
C LEU A 62 -1.00 5.59 15.80
N GLU A 63 -1.82 5.16 16.75
CA GLU A 63 -1.97 3.78 17.17
C GLU A 63 -3.39 3.31 16.83
N SER A 64 -3.46 2.23 16.05
CA SER A 64 -4.71 1.85 15.42
C SER A 64 -5.55 0.84 16.18
N TYR A 65 -6.84 1.15 16.22
CA TYR A 65 -7.89 0.31 16.76
C TYR A 65 -8.86 -0.17 15.67
N GLY A 66 -8.53 -0.01 14.40
CA GLY A 66 -9.31 -0.54 13.28
C GLY A 66 -9.37 0.43 12.12
N MET A 67 -9.31 -0.11 10.91
CA MET A 67 -9.53 0.66 9.68
C MET A 67 -10.65 0.06 8.86
N VAL A 68 -11.21 0.88 7.96
CA VAL A 68 -12.14 0.42 6.93
C VAL A 68 -11.95 1.23 5.64
N ASP A 69 -11.81 0.55 4.50
CA ASP A 69 -12.01 1.18 3.19
C ASP A 69 -13.49 1.11 2.81
N VAL A 70 -14.04 2.25 2.38
CA VAL A 70 -15.43 2.36 1.93
C VAL A 70 -15.45 2.88 0.50
N THR A 71 -15.72 1.98 -0.45
CA THR A 71 -15.87 2.34 -1.87
C THR A 71 -17.25 1.94 -2.37
N ILE A 72 -18.06 2.91 -2.80
CA ILE A 72 -19.37 2.66 -3.41
C ILE A 72 -19.33 3.02 -4.89
N ARG A 73 -19.87 2.15 -5.75
CA ARG A 73 -19.90 2.33 -7.21
C ARG A 73 -21.29 2.14 -7.80
N GLN A 74 -21.50 2.74 -8.97
CA GLN A 74 -22.61 2.43 -9.86
C GLN A 74 -22.10 2.41 -11.30
N ASP A 75 -22.40 1.34 -12.05
CA ASP A 75 -21.95 1.17 -13.44
C ASP A 75 -20.42 1.36 -13.63
N GLY A 76 -19.65 0.88 -12.64
CA GLY A 76 -18.18 1.01 -12.61
C GLY A 76 -17.64 2.39 -12.19
N GLN A 77 -18.50 3.38 -11.97
CA GLN A 77 -18.11 4.73 -11.52
C GLN A 77 -18.18 4.86 -10.00
N LYS A 78 -17.15 5.44 -9.36
CA LYS A 78 -17.15 5.73 -7.92
C LYS A 78 -18.20 6.82 -7.60
N LEU A 79 -19.01 6.56 -6.59
CA LEU A 79 -19.97 7.50 -6.02
C LEU A 79 -19.33 8.32 -4.91
N GLN A 80 -19.94 9.46 -4.59
CA GLN A 80 -19.52 10.35 -3.52
C GLN A 80 -20.64 10.52 -2.50
N VAL A 81 -20.28 10.90 -1.27
CA VAL A 81 -21.27 11.33 -0.28
C VAL A 81 -21.89 12.65 -0.74
N ALA A 82 -23.21 12.75 -0.67
CA ALA A 82 -23.93 13.95 -1.09
C ALA A 82 -23.52 15.17 -0.25
N PRO A 83 -23.39 16.37 -0.85
CA PRO A 83 -23.00 17.56 -0.11
C PRO A 83 -23.87 17.83 1.13
N GLY A 84 -23.23 17.95 2.30
CA GLY A 84 -23.91 18.17 3.57
C GLY A 84 -24.64 16.95 4.15
N GLN A 85 -24.47 15.77 3.56
CA GLN A 85 -24.88 14.50 4.14
C GLN A 85 -23.68 13.79 4.79
N THR A 86 -23.98 12.82 5.64
CA THR A 86 -22.99 11.89 6.20
C THR A 86 -23.47 10.46 6.05
N LEU A 87 -22.53 9.51 6.07
CA LEU A 87 -22.81 8.08 6.19
C LEU A 87 -22.36 7.60 7.57
N GLU A 88 -23.15 6.73 8.23
CA GLU A 88 -22.67 6.04 9.42
C GLU A 88 -21.76 4.90 8.99
N ILE A 89 -20.59 4.80 9.60
CA ILE A 89 -19.72 3.63 9.47
C ILE A 89 -19.53 2.96 10.82
N ARG A 90 -19.31 1.65 10.79
CA ARG A 90 -18.89 0.86 11.95
C ARG A 90 -17.57 0.19 11.64
N ILE A 91 -16.57 0.51 12.44
CA ILE A 91 -15.21 0.02 12.30
C ILE A 91 -14.99 -1.04 13.38
N PRO A 92 -14.73 -2.31 13.00
CA PRO A 92 -14.42 -3.35 13.97
C PRO A 92 -13.15 -3.04 14.74
N ALA A 93 -13.20 -3.19 16.06
CA ALA A 93 -11.97 -3.21 16.86
C ALA A 93 -11.31 -4.60 16.79
N PRO A 94 -9.98 -4.69 16.96
CA PRO A 94 -9.31 -5.97 17.08
C PRO A 94 -9.89 -6.84 18.19
N GLU A 95 -9.85 -8.15 17.98
CA GLU A 95 -10.22 -9.08 19.04
C GLU A 95 -9.29 -8.93 20.25
N GLY A 96 -9.83 -9.10 21.45
CA GLY A 96 -9.04 -9.05 22.69
C GLY A 96 -8.64 -7.64 23.16
N VAL A 97 -9.10 -6.57 22.52
CA VAL A 97 -8.95 -5.20 23.06
C VAL A 97 -9.61 -5.13 24.45
N THR A 98 -8.83 -4.67 25.43
CA THR A 98 -9.31 -4.49 26.81
C THR A 98 -9.48 -3.00 27.10
N ASP A 99 -10.60 -2.65 27.72
CA ASP A 99 -10.96 -1.26 28.08
C ASP A 99 -10.81 -0.25 26.92
N PRO A 100 -11.46 -0.49 25.76
CA PRO A 100 -11.40 0.44 24.64
C PRO A 100 -11.94 1.83 25.06
N PRO A 101 -11.29 2.92 24.62
CA PRO A 101 -11.77 4.28 24.84
C PRO A 101 -13.24 4.46 24.45
N ALA A 102 -14.01 5.19 25.27
CA ALA A 102 -15.42 5.46 24.98
C ALA A 102 -15.61 6.23 23.66
N THR A 103 -14.64 7.08 23.32
CA THR A 103 -14.59 7.78 22.05
C THR A 103 -13.20 7.69 21.44
N MET A 104 -13.14 7.73 20.10
CA MET A 104 -11.92 7.61 19.32
C MET A 104 -11.93 8.60 18.15
N PRO A 105 -10.86 9.38 17.94
CA PRO A 105 -10.75 10.22 16.75
C PRO A 105 -10.84 9.40 15.45
N LEU A 106 -11.56 9.93 14.47
CA LEU A 106 -11.58 9.38 13.12
C LEU A 106 -10.55 10.08 12.24
N TRP A 107 -9.93 9.32 11.36
CA TRP A 107 -8.94 9.83 10.43
C TRP A 107 -9.20 9.33 9.02
N SER A 108 -9.24 10.22 8.04
CA SER A 108 -9.27 9.83 6.64
C SER A 108 -7.87 9.90 6.03
N LEU A 109 -7.57 8.99 5.11
CA LEU A 109 -6.29 9.03 4.41
C LEU A 109 -6.32 10.13 3.34
N ASP A 110 -5.40 11.09 3.42
CA ASP A 110 -5.07 11.96 2.30
C ASP A 110 -4.05 11.25 1.40
N GLU A 111 -4.56 10.58 0.36
CA GLU A 111 -3.75 9.80 -0.58
C GLU A 111 -2.68 10.64 -1.31
N ALA A 112 -2.85 11.96 -1.42
CA ALA A 112 -1.88 12.82 -2.11
C ALA A 112 -0.64 13.08 -1.25
N SER A 113 -0.83 13.20 0.06
CA SER A 113 0.27 13.41 1.02
C SER A 113 0.69 12.14 1.76
N ASN A 114 -0.07 11.05 1.63
CA ASN A 114 0.06 9.81 2.39
C ASN A 114 0.07 10.04 3.91
N VAL A 115 -0.79 10.95 4.37
CA VAL A 115 -0.95 11.34 5.78
C VAL A 115 -2.41 11.22 6.17
N TRP A 116 -2.65 10.67 7.35
CA TRP A 116 -3.99 10.62 7.93
C TRP A 116 -4.44 12.01 8.38
N VAL A 117 -5.69 12.38 8.14
CA VAL A 117 -6.25 13.68 8.51
C VAL A 117 -7.36 13.45 9.52
N GLN A 118 -7.22 14.03 10.71
CA GLN A 118 -8.25 13.89 11.72
C GLN A 118 -9.51 14.63 11.29
N GLU A 119 -10.62 13.93 11.30
CA GLU A 119 -11.93 14.54 11.10
C GLU A 119 -13.04 13.69 11.74
N GLY A 120 -13.72 14.30 12.71
CA GLY A 120 -14.77 13.64 13.46
C GLY A 120 -14.25 12.69 14.55
N GLU A 121 -15.20 11.95 15.10
CA GLU A 121 -15.00 11.05 16.23
C GLU A 121 -15.98 9.88 16.10
N ALA A 122 -15.58 8.71 16.58
CA ALA A 122 -16.42 7.54 16.70
C ALA A 122 -16.65 7.17 18.17
N THR A 123 -17.82 6.60 18.47
CA THR A 123 -18.19 6.14 19.81
C THR A 123 -18.12 4.62 19.88
N TRP A 124 -17.60 4.10 21.00
CA TRP A 124 -17.53 2.67 21.23
C TRP A 124 -18.91 2.04 21.46
N ASP A 125 -19.23 0.99 20.69
CA ASP A 125 -20.37 0.10 20.90
C ASP A 125 -19.85 -1.24 21.45
N ALA A 126 -19.94 -1.39 22.78
CA ALA A 126 -19.45 -2.57 23.49
C ALA A 126 -20.21 -3.86 23.16
N ASP A 127 -21.49 -3.76 22.78
CA ASP A 127 -22.31 -4.94 22.48
C ASP A 127 -21.93 -5.53 21.11
N ALA A 128 -21.50 -4.66 20.18
CA ALA A 128 -21.08 -5.05 18.83
C ALA A 128 -19.56 -5.19 18.66
N GLY A 129 -18.75 -4.65 19.58
CA GLY A 129 -17.29 -4.67 19.46
C GLY A 129 -16.75 -3.74 18.37
N VAL A 130 -17.43 -2.62 18.12
CA VAL A 130 -17.13 -1.70 17.01
C VAL A 130 -17.12 -0.25 17.45
N TYR A 131 -16.42 0.60 16.71
CA TYR A 131 -16.54 2.06 16.80
C TYR A 131 -17.52 2.58 15.75
N VAL A 132 -18.49 3.38 16.18
CA VAL A 132 -19.56 3.94 15.33
C VAL A 132 -19.27 5.41 15.05
N GLY A 133 -19.08 5.76 13.79
CA GLY A 133 -18.66 7.07 13.31
C GLY A 133 -19.52 7.62 12.18
N GLN A 134 -19.36 8.90 11.86
CA GLN A 134 -20.04 9.57 10.74
C GLN A 134 -19.00 10.13 9.76
N ILE A 135 -19.12 9.80 8.47
CA ILE A 135 -18.18 10.22 7.43
C ILE A 135 -18.85 11.14 6.41
N GLY A 136 -18.14 12.20 6.02
CA GLY A 136 -18.60 13.20 5.06
C GLY A 136 -18.15 12.95 3.62
N HIS A 137 -17.25 11.99 3.39
CA HIS A 137 -16.77 11.60 2.07
C HIS A 137 -16.22 10.16 2.09
N MET A 138 -16.00 9.60 0.89
CA MET A 138 -15.32 8.32 0.74
C MET A 138 -13.83 8.49 0.99
N SER A 139 -13.23 7.57 1.72
CA SER A 139 -11.79 7.42 1.94
C SER A 139 -11.55 6.05 2.60
N MET A 140 -10.28 5.71 2.82
CA MET A 140 -9.94 4.81 3.91
C MET A 140 -10.06 5.56 5.23
N TRP A 141 -10.77 4.97 6.18
CA TRP A 141 -11.06 5.54 7.49
C TRP A 141 -10.40 4.74 8.58
N ASN A 142 -9.79 5.44 9.53
CA ASN A 142 -9.09 4.86 10.66
C ASN A 142 -9.68 5.36 11.98
N CYS A 143 -9.66 4.49 12.99
CA CYS A 143 -10.17 4.75 14.32
C CYS A 143 -8.99 4.70 15.30
N ASP A 144 -8.30 5.83 15.49
CA ASP A 144 -6.94 5.81 16.04
C ASP A 144 -6.73 6.79 17.19
N GLN A 145 -5.89 6.35 18.12
CA GLN A 145 -5.36 7.22 19.16
C GLN A 145 -4.08 7.92 18.69
N PRO A 146 -3.95 9.23 18.96
CA PRO A 146 -2.66 9.89 18.94
C PRO A 146 -1.69 9.24 19.92
N ALA A 147 -0.57 8.75 19.41
CA ALA A 147 0.49 8.16 20.20
C ALA A 147 1.58 9.20 20.53
N SER A 148 2.18 9.11 21.72
CA SER A 148 3.33 9.94 22.07
C SER A 148 4.57 9.47 21.31
N ALA A 149 5.14 10.36 20.50
CA ALA A 149 6.23 10.02 19.60
C ALA A 149 7.62 10.28 20.19
N THR A 150 8.54 9.39 19.85
CA THR A 150 9.98 9.57 19.93
C THR A 150 10.61 9.22 18.58
N CYS A 151 11.94 9.21 18.52
CA CYS A 151 12.69 8.90 17.32
C CYS A 151 13.78 7.89 17.65
N ILE A 152 14.02 7.00 16.69
CA ILE A 152 15.18 6.12 16.66
C ILE A 152 16.07 6.54 15.48
N THR A 153 17.38 6.51 15.70
CA THR A 153 18.39 6.73 14.67
C THR A 153 19.41 5.61 14.68
N GLY A 154 20.10 5.42 13.57
CA GLY A 154 21.18 4.46 13.44
C GLY A 154 21.93 4.70 12.14
N HIS A 155 22.93 3.86 11.88
CA HIS A 155 23.75 3.92 10.67
C HIS A 155 23.59 2.62 9.90
N VAL A 156 23.23 2.70 8.62
CA VAL A 156 23.16 1.57 7.71
C VAL A 156 24.44 1.51 6.89
N ALA A 157 25.08 0.35 6.91
CA ALA A 157 26.30 0.09 6.17
C ALA A 157 26.19 -1.22 5.38
N ASP A 158 27.01 -1.36 4.34
CA ASP A 158 27.24 -2.66 3.70
C ASP A 158 28.22 -3.53 4.50
N ALA A 159 28.47 -4.75 4.02
CA ALA A 159 29.38 -5.70 4.67
C ALA A 159 30.84 -5.24 4.73
N ASP A 160 31.24 -4.27 3.90
CA ASP A 160 32.57 -3.67 3.88
C ASP A 160 32.66 -2.44 4.81
N GLY A 161 31.55 -2.08 5.47
CA GLY A 161 31.43 -0.92 6.37
C GLY A 161 31.21 0.41 5.65
N ALA A 162 30.93 0.40 4.34
CA ALA A 162 30.59 1.61 3.61
C ALA A 162 29.14 2.00 3.89
N SER A 163 28.87 3.30 4.02
CA SER A 163 27.50 3.79 4.27
C SER A 163 26.59 3.43 3.11
N LEU A 164 25.36 3.00 3.43
CA LEU A 164 24.38 2.54 2.46
C LEU A 164 23.22 3.54 2.32
N PRO A 165 23.37 4.59 1.50
CA PRO A 165 22.32 5.57 1.28
C PRO A 165 21.14 4.95 0.52
N GLY A 166 19.94 5.48 0.75
CA GLY A 166 18.73 4.96 0.11
C GLY A 166 18.20 3.64 0.70
N ALA A 167 18.86 3.11 1.74
CA ALA A 167 18.32 1.97 2.49
C ALA A 167 16.97 2.36 3.12
N ARG A 168 15.96 1.51 2.93
CA ARG A 168 14.63 1.67 3.51
C ARG A 168 14.63 1.15 4.93
N ILE A 169 14.06 1.93 5.83
CA ILE A 169 13.82 1.55 7.22
C ILE A 169 12.32 1.44 7.40
N THR A 170 11.85 0.28 7.83
CA THR A 170 10.47 0.07 8.27
C THR A 170 10.50 -0.18 9.77
N ALA A 171 9.69 0.56 10.53
CA ALA A 171 9.60 0.45 11.98
C ALA A 171 8.16 0.14 12.37
N ARG A 172 7.92 -1.06 12.88
CA ARG A 172 6.61 -1.57 13.29
C ARG A 172 6.58 -1.79 14.80
N GLY A 173 5.53 -1.35 15.48
CA GLY A 173 5.30 -1.68 16.87
C GLY A 173 5.13 -3.19 17.08
N THR A 174 5.69 -3.73 18.16
CA THR A 174 5.41 -5.12 18.59
C THR A 174 4.51 -5.19 19.82
N ASP A 175 4.32 -4.05 20.49
CA ASP A 175 3.45 -3.87 21.66
C ASP A 175 2.46 -2.69 21.46
N TYR A 176 2.31 -2.26 20.21
CA TYR A 176 1.32 -1.28 19.74
C TYR A 176 1.07 -1.48 18.25
N ASN A 177 -0.12 -1.08 17.81
CA ASN A 177 -0.50 -1.21 16.41
C ASN A 177 -0.17 0.05 15.62
N GLY A 178 1.04 0.12 15.07
CA GLY A 178 1.43 1.24 14.22
C GLY A 178 2.74 0.98 13.49
N SER A 179 2.87 1.58 12.32
CA SER A 179 4.04 1.46 11.45
C SER A 179 4.47 2.82 10.92
N THR A 180 5.77 3.00 10.75
CA THR A 180 6.34 4.13 10.00
C THR A 180 7.52 3.66 9.16
N SER A 181 7.96 4.51 8.24
CA SER A 181 9.17 4.26 7.47
C SER A 181 10.04 5.51 7.33
N ALA A 182 11.31 5.27 7.03
CA ALA A 182 12.30 6.29 6.71
C ALA A 182 13.26 5.78 5.63
N VAL A 183 14.03 6.69 5.05
CA VAL A 183 15.10 6.36 4.10
C VAL A 183 16.42 6.88 4.67
N ALA A 184 17.45 6.04 4.64
CA ALA A 184 18.79 6.43 5.04
C ALA A 184 19.36 7.50 4.10
N GLY A 185 19.92 8.57 4.68
CA GLY A 185 20.55 9.66 3.93
C GLY A 185 21.89 9.28 3.30
N ASP A 186 22.55 10.24 2.65
CA ASP A 186 23.84 10.06 1.96
C ASP A 186 24.96 9.50 2.86
N ASP A 187 24.87 9.77 4.16
CA ASP A 187 25.81 9.29 5.18
C ASP A 187 25.41 7.93 5.78
N GLY A 188 24.38 7.28 5.24
CA GLY A 188 23.82 6.02 5.73
C GLY A 188 23.00 6.18 7.02
N ARG A 189 22.82 7.39 7.56
CA ARG A 189 22.03 7.58 8.78
C ARG A 189 20.54 7.66 8.48
N PHE A 190 19.75 7.04 9.34
CA PHE A 190 18.30 7.15 9.30
C PHE A 190 17.74 7.80 10.57
N TYR A 191 16.54 8.34 10.45
CA TYR A 191 15.76 8.87 11.56
C TYR A 191 14.30 8.46 11.34
N VAL A 192 13.74 7.67 12.25
CA VAL A 192 12.39 7.12 12.13
C VAL A 192 11.59 7.40 13.40
N ALA A 193 10.34 7.85 13.25
CA ALA A 193 9.46 8.17 14.37
C ALA A 193 8.77 6.89 14.87
N VAL A 194 8.80 6.66 16.18
CA VAL A 194 8.17 5.48 16.81
C VAL A 194 7.44 5.89 18.08
N ARG A 195 6.52 5.05 18.59
CA ARG A 195 5.89 5.29 19.90
C ARG A 195 6.96 5.26 20.99
N LYS A 196 6.86 6.16 21.97
CA LYS A 196 7.75 6.18 23.15
C LYS A 196 7.67 4.90 23.96
N ASP A 197 8.76 4.57 24.64
CA ASP A 197 8.82 3.52 25.67
C ASP A 197 8.19 2.20 25.19
N SER A 198 8.45 1.84 23.93
CA SER A 198 7.79 0.74 23.23
C SER A 198 8.80 -0.16 22.53
N SER A 199 8.39 -1.40 22.31
CA SER A 199 9.13 -2.39 21.55
C SER A 199 8.84 -2.25 20.06
N VAL A 200 9.88 -2.10 19.25
CA VAL A 200 9.78 -1.82 17.80
C VAL A 200 10.59 -2.84 17.02
N ALA A 201 9.95 -3.55 16.10
CA ALA A 201 10.63 -4.32 15.07
C ALA A 201 11.07 -3.37 13.95
N VAL A 202 12.38 -3.28 13.73
CA VAL A 202 12.97 -2.42 12.71
C VAL A 202 13.63 -3.29 11.67
N LEU A 203 13.23 -3.12 10.41
CA LEU A 203 13.85 -3.72 9.23
C LEU A 203 14.57 -2.64 8.44
N ALA A 204 15.89 -2.79 8.29
CA ALA A 204 16.66 -2.02 7.32
C ALA A 204 16.90 -2.90 6.08
N SER A 205 16.44 -2.48 4.91
CA SER A 205 16.61 -3.20 3.64
C SER A 205 17.06 -2.25 2.54
N HIS A 206 17.55 -2.80 1.43
CA HIS A 206 18.00 -1.99 0.30
C HIS A 206 17.49 -2.56 -1.02
N ALA A 207 17.15 -1.69 -1.98
CA ALA A 207 16.60 -2.10 -3.28
C ALA A 207 17.54 -2.99 -4.11
N ALA A 208 18.84 -2.98 -3.80
CA ALA A 208 19.82 -3.90 -4.39
C ALA A 208 19.78 -5.34 -3.79
N GLY A 209 18.86 -5.58 -2.84
CA GLY A 209 18.63 -6.86 -2.17
C GLY A 209 19.31 -6.97 -0.80
N GLY A 210 18.70 -7.74 0.10
CA GLY A 210 19.19 -7.99 1.47
C GLY A 210 18.59 -7.06 2.52
N GLY A 211 18.81 -7.41 3.78
CA GLY A 211 18.30 -6.64 4.90
C GLY A 211 18.78 -7.12 6.27
N THR A 212 18.49 -6.33 7.29
CA THR A 212 18.68 -6.73 8.68
C THR A 212 17.50 -6.24 9.52
N SER A 213 16.90 -7.17 10.26
CA SER A 213 15.80 -6.96 11.17
C SER A 213 16.29 -7.12 12.61
N ARG A 214 15.91 -6.19 13.49
CA ARG A 214 16.13 -6.31 14.94
C ARG A 214 14.95 -5.70 15.69
N VAL A 215 14.62 -6.29 16.83
CA VAL A 215 13.74 -5.63 17.80
C VAL A 215 14.57 -4.70 18.67
N VAL A 216 14.12 -3.46 18.80
CA VAL A 216 14.74 -2.41 19.62
C VAL A 216 13.71 -1.78 20.55
N GLN A 217 14.18 -1.24 21.66
CA GLN A 217 13.36 -0.42 22.55
C GLN A 217 13.50 1.03 22.15
N SER A 218 12.38 1.75 22.04
CA SER A 218 12.38 3.18 21.73
C SER A 218 12.72 4.04 22.95
N GLY A 219 13.05 5.31 22.71
CA GLY A 219 13.35 6.28 23.77
C GLY A 219 12.10 6.82 24.48
N SER A 220 12.33 7.63 25.52
CA SER A 220 11.29 8.31 26.29
C SER A 220 11.14 9.80 25.97
N ALA A 221 12.11 10.38 25.24
CA ALA A 221 12.12 11.79 24.90
C ALA A 221 11.11 12.12 23.79
N ASP A 222 10.37 13.24 23.94
CA ASP A 222 9.52 13.76 22.86
C ASP A 222 10.36 14.23 21.69
N THR A 223 9.98 13.82 20.48
CA THR A 223 10.56 14.33 19.23
C THR A 223 9.47 14.74 18.26
N ALA A 224 9.87 15.51 17.23
CA ALA A 224 8.96 15.85 16.14
C ALA A 224 8.58 14.62 15.30
N VAL A 225 7.45 14.72 14.62
CA VAL A 225 7.00 13.78 13.59
C VAL A 225 6.78 14.62 12.31
N PRO A 226 7.53 14.39 11.21
CA PRO A 226 8.68 13.48 11.12
C PRO A 226 9.86 13.95 12.01
N PRO A 227 10.80 13.05 12.36
CA PRO A 227 11.95 13.42 13.17
C PRO A 227 12.85 14.44 12.47
N THR A 228 13.51 15.30 13.24
CA THR A 228 14.54 16.20 12.72
C THR A 228 15.88 15.47 12.65
N PRO A 229 16.53 15.37 11.47
CA PRO A 229 17.86 14.78 11.37
C PRO A 229 18.85 15.46 12.32
N GLY A 230 19.60 14.65 13.07
CA GLY A 230 20.58 15.12 14.06
C GLY A 230 19.99 15.52 15.41
N ASP A 231 18.69 15.32 15.66
CA ASP A 231 18.10 15.57 16.98
C ASP A 231 18.75 14.62 18.02
N PRO A 232 19.45 15.15 19.05
CA PRO A 232 20.15 14.33 20.04
C PRO A 232 19.20 13.55 20.96
N ARG A 233 17.88 13.80 20.89
CA ARG A 233 16.86 13.04 21.60
C ARG A 233 16.49 11.73 20.90
N CYS A 234 16.81 11.59 19.60
CA CYS A 234 16.65 10.32 18.91
C CYS A 234 17.57 9.27 19.55
N LEU A 235 17.02 8.12 19.91
CA LEU A 235 17.81 7.02 20.47
C LEU A 235 18.65 6.37 19.36
N ASP A 236 19.97 6.39 19.51
CA ASP A 236 20.88 5.70 18.59
C ASP A 236 20.87 4.18 18.88
N VAL A 237 20.35 3.39 17.94
CA VAL A 237 20.27 1.92 18.03
C VAL A 237 21.44 1.21 17.34
N GLY A 238 22.47 1.99 16.96
CA GLY A 238 23.75 1.50 16.46
C GLY A 238 23.77 1.24 14.96
N GLU A 239 24.70 0.36 14.57
CA GLU A 239 24.99 0.01 13.19
C GLU A 239 24.08 -1.13 12.70
N TRP A 240 23.68 -1.05 11.44
CA TRP A 240 22.82 -1.97 10.72
C TRP A 240 23.53 -2.40 9.45
N VAL A 241 24.04 -3.62 9.44
CA VAL A 241 24.78 -4.16 8.29
C VAL A 241 23.81 -4.84 7.34
N VAL A 242 23.64 -4.26 6.16
CA VAL A 242 22.83 -4.80 5.06
C VAL A 242 23.78 -5.41 4.03
N GLU A 243 23.83 -6.74 4.02
CA GLU A 243 24.62 -7.50 3.07
C GLU A 243 23.77 -7.88 1.86
N ARG A 244 24.28 -7.63 0.65
CA ARG A 244 23.53 -7.92 -0.57
C ARG A 244 23.18 -9.41 -0.62
N GLY A 245 21.90 -9.69 -0.78
CA GLY A 245 21.41 -11.05 -0.94
C GLY A 245 21.44 -11.86 0.36
N VAL A 246 21.51 -11.20 1.51
CA VAL A 246 21.39 -11.81 2.82
C VAL A 246 20.42 -11.00 3.67
N VAL A 247 19.46 -11.67 4.30
CA VAL A 247 18.58 -11.10 5.31
C VAL A 247 18.94 -11.67 6.66
N ARG A 248 19.21 -10.81 7.63
CA ARG A 248 19.40 -11.21 9.03
C ARG A 248 18.11 -10.93 9.78
N THR A 249 17.48 -11.98 10.29
CA THR A 249 16.18 -11.89 10.96
C THR A 249 16.35 -11.50 12.43
N SER A 250 15.26 -11.04 13.04
CA SER A 250 15.26 -10.51 14.41
C SER A 250 15.59 -11.56 15.49
N ASP A 251 15.44 -12.84 15.18
CA ASP A 251 15.81 -14.00 16.02
C ASP A 251 17.28 -14.41 15.89
N GLY A 252 18.06 -13.71 15.05
CA GLY A 252 19.46 -14.01 14.76
C GLY A 252 19.64 -15.04 13.64
N GLY A 253 18.57 -15.46 13.00
CA GLY A 253 18.61 -16.24 11.76
C GLY A 253 19.26 -15.46 10.61
N THR A 254 19.72 -16.20 9.61
CA THR A 254 20.26 -15.62 8.38
C THR A 254 19.67 -16.36 7.20
N PHE A 255 19.11 -15.60 6.28
CA PHE A 255 18.45 -16.07 5.09
C PHE A 255 19.20 -15.54 3.86
N ALA A 256 19.75 -16.41 3.01
CA ALA A 256 20.32 -15.96 1.75
C ALA A 256 19.18 -15.71 0.75
N CYS A 257 19.10 -14.49 0.21
CA CYS A 257 18.26 -14.18 -0.96
C CYS A 257 18.78 -14.85 -2.24
N ASP A 258 19.86 -15.62 -2.17
CA ASP A 258 20.18 -16.63 -3.18
C ASP A 258 19.26 -17.84 -3.02
N ILE A 259 17.98 -17.59 -3.28
CA ILE A 259 16.90 -18.58 -3.26
C ILE A 259 17.20 -19.77 -4.18
N VAL A 260 18.08 -19.60 -5.18
CA VAL A 260 18.54 -20.66 -6.08
C VAL A 260 19.40 -21.69 -5.35
N ASN A 261 20.25 -21.26 -4.42
CA ASN A 261 21.15 -22.13 -3.68
C ASN A 261 20.69 -22.43 -2.24
N GLN A 262 19.77 -21.64 -1.69
CA GLN A 262 19.14 -21.84 -0.38
C GLN A 262 17.63 -21.69 -0.49
N ASN A 263 16.94 -22.77 -0.85
CA ASN A 263 15.50 -22.79 -0.97
C ASN A 263 14.85 -22.67 0.44
N PRO A 264 14.12 -21.58 0.78
CA PRO A 264 13.40 -21.44 2.06
C PRO A 264 12.41 -22.58 2.29
N PHE A 265 11.85 -23.09 1.20
CA PHE A 265 10.90 -24.18 1.21
C PHE A 265 11.60 -25.55 1.24
N ALA A 266 12.93 -25.61 1.35
CA ALA A 266 13.67 -26.86 1.40
C ALA A 266 13.21 -27.71 2.58
N GLY A 267 12.87 -28.98 2.30
CA GLY A 267 12.35 -29.90 3.31
C GLY A 267 10.84 -29.77 3.56
N THR A 268 10.16 -28.84 2.90
CA THR A 268 8.70 -28.73 2.91
C THR A 268 8.10 -29.17 1.57
N CYS A 269 6.79 -29.43 1.53
CA CYS A 269 6.10 -29.69 0.27
C CYS A 269 6.06 -28.48 -0.68
N ALA A 270 6.32 -27.28 -0.17
CA ALA A 270 6.39 -26.04 -0.96
C ALA A 270 7.72 -25.89 -1.72
N ALA A 271 8.65 -26.85 -1.58
CA ALA A 271 9.98 -26.82 -2.21
C ALA A 271 9.95 -26.40 -3.69
N GLY A 272 8.95 -26.85 -4.46
CA GLY A 272 8.83 -26.55 -5.89
C GLY A 272 8.46 -25.10 -6.22
N MET A 273 7.90 -24.33 -5.28
CA MET A 273 7.59 -22.90 -5.52
C MET A 273 8.84 -22.08 -5.87
N ILE A 274 10.01 -22.54 -5.44
CA ILE A 274 11.30 -21.91 -5.73
C ILE A 274 11.57 -21.74 -7.23
N ASP A 275 11.06 -22.64 -8.06
CA ASP A 275 11.27 -22.63 -9.51
C ASP A 275 10.65 -21.39 -10.15
N MET A 276 9.47 -20.99 -9.66
CA MET A 276 8.81 -19.78 -10.14
C MET A 276 9.54 -18.52 -9.66
N PHE A 277 9.94 -18.45 -8.39
CA PHE A 277 10.66 -17.29 -7.87
C PHE A 277 12.02 -17.09 -8.55
N THR A 278 12.78 -18.18 -8.71
CA THR A 278 14.05 -18.20 -9.45
C THR A 278 13.87 -17.80 -10.90
N CYS A 279 12.76 -18.22 -11.51
CA CYS A 279 12.47 -17.86 -12.89
C CYS A 279 12.07 -16.38 -13.03
N PHE A 280 11.20 -15.88 -12.14
CA PHE A 280 10.62 -14.54 -12.21
C PHE A 280 11.64 -13.45 -11.86
N ALA A 281 12.33 -13.60 -10.72
CA ALA A 281 13.49 -12.84 -10.27
C ALA A 281 13.57 -11.37 -10.76
N PRO A 282 12.59 -10.49 -10.43
CA PRO A 282 12.60 -9.09 -10.85
C PRO A 282 13.76 -8.31 -10.22
N SER A 283 14.40 -7.41 -10.97
CA SER A 283 15.46 -6.56 -10.42
C SER A 283 15.70 -5.24 -11.16
N GLY A 284 16.19 -4.26 -10.38
CA GLY A 284 16.44 -2.88 -10.80
C GLY A 284 15.15 -2.04 -10.89
N SER A 285 15.24 -0.87 -11.53
CA SER A 285 14.10 0.04 -11.67
C SER A 285 12.95 -0.61 -12.44
N CYS A 286 11.71 -0.28 -12.13
CA CYS A 286 10.54 -0.82 -12.81
C CYS A 286 9.58 0.26 -13.32
N THR A 287 8.73 -0.13 -14.26
CA THR A 287 7.62 0.67 -14.80
C THR A 287 6.31 -0.07 -14.63
N TYR A 288 5.23 0.64 -14.35
CA TYR A 288 3.87 0.09 -14.32
C TYR A 288 2.98 0.79 -15.33
N GLU A 289 2.04 0.02 -15.90
CA GLU A 289 1.08 0.47 -16.89
C GLU A 289 -0.29 -0.20 -16.63
N GLN A 290 -1.32 0.60 -16.36
CA GLN A 290 -2.70 0.10 -16.23
C GLN A 290 -3.33 -0.10 -17.63
N MET A 291 -3.94 -1.25 -17.86
CA MET A 291 -4.62 -1.61 -19.12
C MET A 291 -6.01 -2.19 -18.85
N GLY A 292 -7.02 -1.30 -18.83
CA GLY A 292 -8.41 -1.70 -18.55
C GLY A 292 -8.57 -2.27 -17.14
N THR A 293 -9.05 -3.51 -17.04
CA THR A 293 -9.21 -4.25 -15.77
C THR A 293 -7.93 -5.03 -15.36
N GLY A 294 -6.80 -4.76 -16.01
CA GLY A 294 -5.51 -5.39 -15.73
C GLY A 294 -4.37 -4.39 -15.66
N ALA A 295 -3.17 -4.85 -15.30
CA ALA A 295 -1.97 -4.03 -15.23
C ALA A 295 -0.74 -4.80 -15.75
N THR A 296 0.30 -4.08 -16.14
CA THR A 296 1.60 -4.65 -16.50
C THR A 296 2.72 -3.92 -15.78
N VAL A 297 3.61 -4.70 -15.18
CA VAL A 297 4.82 -4.23 -14.52
C VAL A 297 6.02 -4.81 -15.24
N ARG A 298 7.03 -3.98 -15.49
CA ARG A 298 8.27 -4.37 -16.15
C ARG A 298 9.46 -3.87 -15.38
N TRP A 299 10.41 -4.75 -15.06
CA TRP A 299 11.67 -4.40 -14.40
C TRP A 299 12.78 -4.24 -15.43
N SER A 300 13.81 -3.47 -15.07
CA SER A 300 14.95 -3.16 -15.95
C SER A 300 15.74 -4.39 -16.39
N ASN A 301 15.69 -5.47 -15.61
CA ASN A 301 16.27 -6.77 -15.95
C ASN A 301 15.42 -7.58 -16.97
N GLY A 302 14.26 -7.06 -17.37
CA GLY A 302 13.36 -7.67 -18.35
C GLY A 302 12.31 -8.62 -17.77
N ALA A 303 12.24 -8.79 -16.45
CA ALA A 303 11.13 -9.49 -15.80
C ALA A 303 9.82 -8.68 -15.93
N GLY A 304 8.67 -9.34 -15.83
CA GLY A 304 7.39 -8.65 -15.79
C GLY A 304 6.23 -9.40 -15.16
N LEU A 305 5.32 -8.64 -14.57
CA LEU A 305 4.08 -9.12 -13.97
C LEU A 305 2.92 -8.57 -14.78
N ILE A 306 2.07 -9.44 -15.30
CA ILE A 306 0.89 -9.04 -16.07
C ILE A 306 -0.34 -9.55 -15.36
N THR A 307 -1.23 -8.65 -14.94
CA THR A 307 -2.49 -8.99 -14.30
C THR A 307 -3.65 -8.69 -15.24
N THR A 308 -4.70 -9.51 -15.17
CA THR A 308 -5.93 -9.32 -15.92
C THR A 308 -7.12 -9.78 -15.08
N GLN A 309 -8.17 -8.99 -15.03
CA GLN A 309 -9.45 -9.39 -14.42
C GLN A 309 -10.51 -9.56 -15.51
N GLY A 310 -11.16 -10.72 -15.55
CA GLY A 310 -12.19 -11.05 -16.52
C GLY A 310 -13.35 -11.77 -15.85
N GLY A 311 -14.53 -11.14 -15.81
CA GLY A 311 -15.70 -11.69 -15.11
C GLY A 311 -15.41 -11.92 -13.64
N ASP A 312 -15.66 -13.14 -13.17
CA ASP A 312 -15.52 -13.61 -11.79
C ASP A 312 -14.11 -14.15 -11.47
N ARG A 313 -13.09 -13.75 -12.23
CA ARG A 313 -11.73 -14.28 -12.12
C ARG A 313 -10.66 -13.21 -12.27
N PHE A 314 -9.68 -13.25 -11.38
CA PHE A 314 -8.43 -12.49 -11.46
C PHE A 314 -7.29 -13.43 -11.82
N GLU A 315 -6.44 -13.03 -12.76
CA GLU A 315 -5.27 -13.78 -13.19
C GLU A 315 -4.01 -12.91 -13.17
N ALA A 316 -2.90 -13.52 -12.78
CA ALA A 316 -1.56 -12.95 -12.80
C ALA A 316 -0.62 -13.84 -13.59
N ARG A 317 0.23 -13.26 -14.43
CA ARG A 317 1.27 -13.95 -15.21
C ARG A 317 2.62 -13.42 -14.81
N TYR A 318 3.50 -14.32 -14.39
CA TYR A 318 4.85 -14.00 -13.93
C TYR A 318 5.85 -14.35 -15.03
N GLU A 319 6.57 -13.36 -15.54
CA GLU A 319 7.55 -13.49 -16.61
C GLU A 319 8.96 -13.14 -16.11
N GLY A 320 9.91 -14.04 -16.32
CA GLY A 320 11.32 -13.81 -16.04
C GLY A 320 12.00 -12.96 -17.13
N PRO A 321 13.29 -12.62 -16.93
CA PRO A 321 14.10 -11.93 -17.94
C PRO A 321 13.96 -12.53 -19.34
N GLY A 322 13.64 -11.69 -20.33
CA GLY A 322 13.40 -12.12 -21.71
C GLY A 322 11.99 -12.64 -22.00
N GLY A 323 11.03 -12.42 -21.10
CA GLY A 323 9.61 -12.76 -21.31
C GLY A 323 9.28 -14.24 -21.12
N ARG A 324 10.16 -15.00 -20.45
CA ARG A 324 9.94 -16.42 -20.16
C ARG A 324 8.83 -16.56 -19.11
N LEU A 325 7.75 -17.27 -19.42
CA LEU A 325 6.71 -17.58 -18.42
C LEU A 325 7.29 -18.43 -17.28
N CYS A 326 7.06 -18.00 -16.05
CA CYS A 326 7.52 -18.64 -14.82
C CYS A 326 6.40 -19.29 -14.01
N GLY A 327 5.19 -18.78 -14.17
CA GLY A 327 4.00 -19.29 -13.53
C GLY A 327 2.80 -18.36 -13.75
N THR A 328 1.66 -18.81 -13.29
CA THR A 328 0.41 -18.04 -13.31
C THR A 328 -0.24 -18.10 -11.94
N GLY A 329 -0.70 -16.96 -11.44
CA GLY A 329 -1.54 -16.87 -10.25
C GLY A 329 -2.99 -16.59 -10.62
N GLY A 330 -3.92 -16.87 -9.72
CA GLY A 330 -5.28 -16.39 -9.87
C GLY A 330 -6.15 -16.71 -8.67
N LEU A 331 -7.23 -15.95 -8.53
CA LEU A 331 -8.30 -16.21 -7.58
C LEU A 331 -9.63 -16.06 -8.31
N ASP A 332 -10.60 -16.89 -7.94
CA ASP A 332 -11.97 -16.78 -8.40
C ASP A 332 -12.78 -16.03 -7.33
N PHE A 333 -13.68 -15.15 -7.75
CA PHE A 333 -14.57 -14.43 -6.84
C PHE A 333 -15.99 -14.52 -7.36
N ASN A 334 -16.92 -14.87 -6.48
CA ASN A 334 -18.33 -14.96 -6.82
C ASN A 334 -18.98 -13.59 -6.64
N THR A 335 -19.19 -12.86 -7.72
CA THR A 335 -19.79 -11.52 -7.67
C THR A 335 -21.23 -11.52 -7.16
N ALA A 336 -21.93 -12.66 -7.18
CA ALA A 336 -23.30 -12.79 -6.68
C ALA A 336 -23.37 -13.03 -5.16
N THR A 337 -22.40 -13.74 -4.59
CA THR A 337 -22.37 -14.04 -3.13
C THR A 337 -21.39 -13.17 -2.36
N GLY A 338 -20.45 -12.50 -3.05
CA GLY A 338 -19.34 -11.78 -2.43
C GLY A 338 -18.25 -12.70 -1.88
N GLU A 339 -18.34 -14.01 -2.12
CA GLU A 339 -17.34 -14.98 -1.67
C GLU A 339 -16.10 -14.90 -2.56
N THR A 340 -14.93 -14.90 -1.94
CA THR A 340 -13.63 -14.91 -2.63
C THR A 340 -12.98 -16.26 -2.38
N GLY A 341 -12.53 -16.92 -3.44
CA GLY A 341 -11.76 -18.16 -3.34
C GLY A 341 -10.29 -17.91 -3.02
N ASP A 342 -9.60 -18.95 -2.55
CA ASP A 342 -8.18 -18.86 -2.22
C ASP A 342 -7.34 -18.52 -3.47
N PHE A 343 -6.33 -17.68 -3.30
CA PHE A 343 -5.38 -17.40 -4.38
C PHE A 343 -4.50 -18.61 -4.65
N ALA A 344 -4.43 -19.03 -5.92
CA ALA A 344 -3.67 -20.19 -6.34
C ALA A 344 -2.56 -19.80 -7.33
N ILE A 345 -1.37 -20.36 -7.12
CA ILE A 345 -0.20 -20.22 -7.99
C ILE A 345 0.05 -21.54 -8.70
N THR A 346 0.02 -21.53 -10.03
CA THR A 346 0.34 -22.65 -10.90
C THR A 346 1.70 -22.45 -11.59
N LEU A 347 2.63 -23.37 -11.34
CA LEU A 347 3.95 -23.38 -11.96
C LEU A 347 3.88 -23.90 -13.40
N THR A 348 4.92 -23.65 -14.20
CA THR A 348 5.00 -24.16 -15.60
C THR A 348 5.05 -25.68 -15.70
N ASN A 349 5.37 -26.38 -14.62
CA ASN A 349 5.33 -27.85 -14.55
C ASN A 349 3.92 -28.41 -14.25
N GLY A 350 2.91 -27.53 -14.08
CA GLY A 350 1.52 -27.88 -13.82
C GLY A 350 1.16 -28.08 -12.35
N GLN A 351 2.11 -27.91 -11.42
CA GLN A 351 1.81 -27.95 -9.99
C GLN A 351 1.12 -26.67 -9.54
N THR A 352 0.02 -26.82 -8.79
CA THR A 352 -0.74 -25.70 -8.23
C THR A 352 -0.62 -25.69 -6.71
N TYR A 353 -0.25 -24.54 -6.17
CA TYR A 353 -0.12 -24.23 -4.76
C TYR A 353 -1.20 -23.22 -4.39
N THR A 354 -1.88 -23.40 -3.27
CA THR A 354 -2.87 -22.45 -2.79
C THR A 354 -2.27 -21.65 -1.65
N ILE A 355 -2.34 -20.33 -1.73
CA ILE A 355 -1.94 -19.44 -0.64
C ILE A 355 -3.04 -19.49 0.42
N LEU A 356 -2.63 -19.76 1.65
CA LEU A 356 -3.49 -19.83 2.82
C LEU A 356 -3.20 -18.64 3.73
N GLN A 357 -4.21 -18.20 4.45
CA GLN A 357 -4.05 -17.47 5.70
C GLN A 357 -4.51 -18.39 6.83
N ASP A 358 -3.85 -18.35 7.98
CA ASP A 358 -4.30 -19.13 9.15
C ASP A 358 -5.59 -18.54 9.74
N GLU A 359 -6.23 -19.25 10.67
CA GLU A 359 -7.54 -18.86 11.20
C GLU A 359 -7.56 -17.47 11.88
N ASP A 360 -6.39 -16.97 12.29
CA ASP A 360 -6.21 -15.66 12.90
C ASP A 360 -5.67 -14.62 11.88
N ASP A 361 -5.46 -15.01 10.62
CA ASP A 361 -4.79 -14.26 9.53
C ASP A 361 -3.44 -13.63 9.96
N THR A 362 -2.77 -14.24 10.93
CA THR A 362 -1.48 -13.73 11.45
C THR A 362 -0.28 -14.35 10.73
N ARG A 363 -0.50 -15.44 10.01
CA ARG A 363 0.51 -16.15 9.23
C ARG A 363 -0.07 -16.56 7.90
N TRP A 364 0.69 -16.34 6.84
CA TRP A 364 0.38 -16.97 5.57
C TRP A 364 1.07 -18.32 5.45
N GLY A 365 0.43 -19.19 4.70
CA GLY A 365 0.89 -20.53 4.43
C GLY A 365 0.64 -20.92 2.98
N VAL A 366 1.03 -22.14 2.66
CA VAL A 366 0.85 -22.74 1.34
C VAL A 366 0.25 -24.12 1.52
N ARG A 367 -0.88 -24.37 0.86
CA ARG A 367 -1.37 -25.71 0.56
C ARG A 367 -0.67 -26.20 -0.70
N CYS A 368 0.08 -27.28 -0.55
CA CYS A 368 0.81 -27.92 -1.63
C CYS A 368 -0.13 -28.74 -2.55
N PRO A 369 0.33 -29.11 -3.76
CA PRO A 369 -0.42 -30.02 -4.65
C PRO A 369 -0.80 -31.36 -3.98
N SER A 370 -0.05 -31.78 -2.96
CA SER A 370 -0.34 -32.99 -2.16
C SER A 370 -1.51 -32.82 -1.17
N GLY A 371 -1.96 -31.60 -0.92
CA GLY A 371 -2.90 -31.24 0.15
C GLY A 371 -2.25 -30.97 1.51
N GLU A 372 -0.93 -31.12 1.64
CA GLU A 372 -0.19 -30.73 2.84
C GLU A 372 -0.11 -29.20 2.97
N GLU A 373 -0.24 -28.68 4.18
CA GLU A 373 -0.21 -27.24 4.47
C GLU A 373 1.05 -26.89 5.25
N VAL A 374 1.72 -25.82 4.84
CA VAL A 374 2.95 -25.29 5.45
C VAL A 374 2.70 -23.84 5.79
N PHE A 375 2.87 -23.44 7.05
CA PHE A 375 2.76 -22.06 7.50
C PHE A 375 4.13 -21.49 7.81
N PHE A 376 4.36 -20.26 7.38
CA PHE A 376 5.64 -19.55 7.56
C PHE A 376 5.57 -18.68 8.81
N ASP A 377 6.62 -18.73 9.62
CA ASP A 377 6.70 -17.86 10.80
C ASP A 377 7.08 -16.43 10.39
N ARG A 378 7.09 -15.51 11.37
CA ARG A 378 7.40 -14.11 11.10
C ARG A 378 8.81 -13.90 10.56
N ALA A 379 9.78 -14.71 10.97
CA ALA A 379 11.15 -14.58 10.49
C ALA A 379 11.24 -14.98 9.01
N ASP A 380 10.52 -16.02 8.61
CA ASP A 380 10.39 -16.42 7.20
C ASP A 380 9.75 -15.31 6.36
N GLN A 381 8.71 -14.64 6.88
CA GLN A 381 8.02 -13.55 6.19
C GLN A 381 8.91 -12.32 6.02
N GLU A 382 9.56 -11.87 7.09
CA GLU A 382 10.52 -10.74 7.04
C GLU A 382 11.68 -11.02 6.07
N ALA A 383 12.13 -12.27 5.99
CA ALA A 383 13.16 -12.71 5.06
C ALA A 383 12.70 -12.67 3.61
N LEU A 384 11.48 -13.13 3.35
CA LEU A 384 10.84 -13.13 2.04
C LEU A 384 10.58 -11.70 1.53
N GLU A 385 10.02 -10.83 2.38
CA GLU A 385 9.85 -9.38 2.15
C GLU A 385 11.17 -8.70 1.75
N ALA A 386 12.22 -8.88 2.56
CA ALA A 386 13.51 -8.22 2.35
C ALA A 386 14.31 -8.81 1.16
N CYS A 387 13.97 -10.01 0.69
CA CYS A 387 14.50 -10.60 -0.53
C CYS A 387 13.66 -10.28 -1.78
N GLY A 388 12.50 -9.66 -1.63
CA GLY A 388 11.57 -9.39 -2.74
C GLY A 388 10.92 -10.67 -3.29
N VAL A 389 10.80 -11.71 -2.47
CA VAL A 389 10.30 -13.04 -2.81
C VAL A 389 9.05 -13.28 -1.98
N GLY A 390 7.88 -13.36 -2.61
CA GLY A 390 6.63 -13.38 -1.86
C GLY A 390 6.02 -12.00 -1.88
N GLY A 391 4.83 -11.94 -2.46
CA GLY A 391 4.06 -10.72 -2.49
C GLY A 391 3.47 -10.50 -1.12
N ASP A 392 3.91 -9.45 -0.45
CA ASP A 392 3.05 -8.62 0.35
C ASP A 392 1.80 -8.37 -0.50
N SER A 393 0.64 -8.33 0.12
CA SER A 393 -0.66 -8.13 -0.53
C SER A 393 -0.77 -6.83 -1.34
N GLU A 394 0.28 -6.01 -1.41
CA GLU A 394 0.57 -5.16 -2.57
C GLU A 394 2.06 -5.21 -2.95
N SER A 395 2.47 -6.30 -3.59
CA SER A 395 3.42 -6.28 -4.70
C SER A 395 4.81 -5.69 -4.38
N GLY A 396 5.77 -6.56 -4.04
CA GLY A 396 7.18 -6.23 -3.74
C GLY A 396 7.76 -5.03 -4.49
N GLY A 397 7.63 -3.83 -3.91
CA GLY A 397 8.12 -2.57 -4.47
C GLY A 397 7.44 -2.08 -5.75
N ILE A 398 6.31 -2.65 -6.20
CA ILE A 398 5.61 -2.16 -7.39
C ILE A 398 5.04 -0.76 -7.14
N SER A 399 4.68 -0.43 -5.90
CA SER A 399 4.36 0.93 -5.45
C SER A 399 5.41 1.99 -5.80
N GLN A 400 6.65 1.56 -6.05
CA GLN A 400 7.79 2.41 -6.40
C GLN A 400 8.13 2.36 -7.89
N CYS A 401 7.43 1.55 -8.70
CA CYS A 401 7.64 1.53 -10.14
C CYS A 401 7.23 2.87 -10.76
N ALA A 402 8.02 3.36 -11.70
CA ALA A 402 7.69 4.55 -12.45
C ALA A 402 6.38 4.33 -13.24
N GLY A 403 5.42 5.23 -13.06
CA GLY A 403 4.08 5.05 -13.66
C GLY A 403 3.18 4.11 -12.89
N PHE A 404 3.66 3.46 -11.81
CA PHE A 404 2.74 2.96 -10.80
C PHE A 404 1.99 4.16 -10.31
N PRO A 405 0.67 4.07 -10.16
CA PRO A 405 -0.01 5.02 -9.33
C PRO A 405 0.61 4.82 -7.95
N SER A 406 1.65 5.59 -7.62
CA SER A 406 1.84 6.03 -6.23
C SER A 406 0.43 6.19 -5.69
N ALA A 407 0.11 5.66 -4.52
CA ALA A 407 -1.00 6.29 -3.83
C ALA A 407 -0.63 7.78 -3.79
N GLY A 408 -1.31 8.56 -4.63
CA GLY A 408 -0.61 9.53 -5.47
C GLY A 408 -1.36 9.67 -6.78
N GLY A 409 -2.49 10.35 -6.64
CA GLY A 409 -2.52 11.61 -7.34
C GLY A 409 -2.72 11.46 -8.83
N ALA A 410 -3.94 11.08 -9.18
CA ALA A 410 -4.74 12.07 -9.90
C ALA A 410 -5.03 13.26 -8.97
N GLY A 411 -4.01 14.08 -8.71
CA GLY A 411 -4.16 15.43 -8.21
C GLY A 411 -4.10 16.38 -9.40
N GLY A 412 -5.11 16.34 -10.26
CA GLY A 412 -5.25 17.21 -11.42
C GLY A 412 -5.99 16.49 -12.54
N ALA A 413 -7.31 16.55 -12.64
CA ALA A 413 -8.21 17.52 -12.07
C ALA A 413 -9.60 16.89 -11.91
N GLY A 414 -10.45 17.51 -11.10
CA GLY A 414 -11.86 17.53 -11.43
C GLY A 414 -12.08 18.08 -12.85
N GLY A 415 -13.30 18.42 -13.22
CA GLY A 415 -13.43 19.39 -14.31
C GLY A 415 -12.50 20.59 -14.05
N GLY A 416 -11.52 20.83 -14.93
CA GLY A 416 -10.72 22.06 -14.94
C GLY A 416 -9.20 21.91 -15.18
N GLY A 417 -8.82 21.50 -16.39
CA GLY A 417 -7.54 21.65 -17.10
C GLY A 417 -6.26 22.10 -16.38
N GLY A 418 -5.29 21.18 -16.29
CA GLY A 418 -3.85 21.42 -16.19
C GLY A 418 -3.13 20.73 -17.36
N GLN A 419 -1.91 21.17 -17.67
CA GLN A 419 -1.10 20.84 -18.86
C GLN A 419 -1.28 19.40 -19.41
N GLY A 420 -1.72 19.27 -20.67
CA GLY A 420 -2.09 18.01 -21.32
C GLY A 420 -3.61 17.73 -21.35
N GLY A 421 -4.41 18.50 -20.61
CA GLY A 421 -5.87 18.42 -20.65
C GLY A 421 -6.48 18.89 -21.98
N LEU A 422 -7.58 18.24 -22.40
CA LEU A 422 -8.38 18.69 -23.54
C LEU A 422 -9.08 20.02 -23.22
N CYS A 423 -9.18 20.90 -24.19
CA CYS A 423 -9.76 22.23 -24.03
C CYS A 423 -10.51 22.67 -25.28
N ARG A 424 -11.47 23.56 -25.10
CA ARG A 424 -12.18 24.25 -26.19
C ARG A 424 -11.76 25.72 -26.34
N GLY A 425 -11.01 26.23 -25.38
CA GLY A 425 -10.44 27.57 -25.39
C GLY A 425 -9.56 27.83 -24.17
N ASP A 426 -8.82 28.93 -24.20
CA ASP A 426 -7.79 29.24 -23.18
C ASP A 426 -8.32 29.34 -21.74
N ALA A 427 -9.60 29.69 -21.58
CA ALA A 427 -10.23 29.80 -20.26
C ALA A 427 -10.30 28.46 -19.51
N GLU A 428 -10.16 27.34 -20.22
CA GLU A 428 -10.16 25.99 -19.67
C GLU A 428 -8.75 25.49 -19.32
N CYS A 429 -7.72 26.32 -19.57
CA CYS A 429 -6.32 25.99 -19.32
C CYS A 429 -5.77 26.77 -18.12
N THR A 430 -5.19 26.06 -17.14
CA THR A 430 -4.56 26.68 -15.97
C THR A 430 -3.02 26.57 -16.00
N GLY A 431 -2.33 27.25 -15.08
CA GLY A 431 -0.87 27.15 -14.97
C GLY A 431 -0.06 27.80 -16.10
N GLY A 432 -0.60 28.85 -16.75
CA GLY A 432 0.10 29.59 -17.82
C GLY A 432 0.14 28.86 -19.17
N THR A 433 -0.74 27.89 -19.37
CA THR A 433 -0.91 27.14 -20.62
C THR A 433 -2.01 27.76 -21.49
N THR A 434 -1.96 27.51 -22.80
CA THR A 434 -2.94 27.96 -23.81
C THR A 434 -3.53 26.75 -24.52
N CYS A 435 -4.76 26.87 -25.00
CA CYS A 435 -5.46 25.82 -25.72
C CYS A 435 -4.93 25.73 -27.15
N CYS A 436 -4.03 24.77 -27.39
CA CYS A 436 -3.45 24.55 -28.71
C CYS A 436 -4.39 23.71 -29.58
N GLN A 437 -4.89 24.31 -30.66
CA GLN A 437 -5.74 23.66 -31.66
C GLN A 437 -4.98 23.53 -32.97
N PRO A 438 -4.30 22.40 -33.21
CA PRO A 438 -3.49 22.27 -34.41
C PRO A 438 -4.35 22.07 -35.67
N ASP A 439 -5.52 21.43 -35.59
CA ASP A 439 -6.37 21.13 -36.76
C ASP A 439 -7.56 22.11 -36.91
N PRO A 440 -7.56 23.02 -37.91
CA PRO A 440 -8.65 23.97 -38.14
C PRO A 440 -9.95 23.30 -38.64
N SER A 441 -9.94 22.02 -39.00
CA SER A 441 -11.13 21.26 -39.37
C SER A 441 -11.86 20.62 -38.19
N GLN A 442 -11.23 20.58 -37.00
CA GLN A 442 -11.85 20.17 -35.74
C GLN A 442 -11.71 21.26 -34.65
N PRO A 443 -12.34 22.42 -34.84
CA PRO A 443 -12.14 23.61 -33.99
C PRO A 443 -12.71 23.48 -32.57
N GLU A 444 -13.26 22.33 -32.19
CA GLU A 444 -13.95 22.15 -30.91
C GLU A 444 -13.10 21.45 -29.84
N ILE A 445 -11.92 20.92 -30.17
CA ILE A 445 -11.08 20.19 -29.22
C ILE A 445 -9.58 20.46 -29.49
N GLY A 446 -8.95 21.17 -28.56
CA GLY A 446 -7.52 21.40 -28.47
C GLY A 446 -6.91 20.80 -27.21
N VAL A 447 -5.62 21.05 -26.97
CA VAL A 447 -4.89 20.57 -25.80
C VAL A 447 -4.22 21.74 -25.08
N CYS A 448 -4.43 21.85 -23.77
CA CYS A 448 -3.77 22.86 -22.93
C CYS A 448 -2.27 22.57 -22.86
N THR A 449 -1.46 23.41 -23.50
CA THR A 449 -0.01 23.25 -23.51
C THR A 449 0.69 24.61 -23.48
N THR A 450 2.01 24.65 -23.32
CA THR A 450 2.72 25.93 -23.38
C THR A 450 2.76 26.44 -24.82
N PRO A 451 2.80 27.78 -25.04
CA PRO A 451 2.90 28.34 -26.38
C PRO A 451 4.04 27.74 -27.21
N ALA A 452 5.21 27.52 -26.59
CA ALA A 452 6.37 26.92 -27.25
C ALA A 452 6.13 25.47 -27.72
N ILE A 453 5.37 24.67 -26.97
CA ILE A 453 5.00 23.30 -27.36
C ILE A 453 3.90 23.35 -28.43
N CYS A 454 2.97 24.30 -28.35
CA CYS A 454 1.95 24.47 -29.39
C CYS A 454 2.57 24.80 -30.75
N ASP A 455 3.53 25.72 -30.79
CA ASP A 455 4.27 26.07 -32.01
C ASP A 455 5.01 24.87 -32.61
N GLN A 456 5.55 23.99 -31.75
CA GLN A 456 6.20 22.74 -32.18
C GLN A 456 5.20 21.73 -32.74
N ILE A 457 4.01 21.60 -32.14
CA ILE A 457 2.95 20.70 -32.62
C ILE A 457 2.44 21.17 -33.99
N ILE A 458 2.20 22.47 -34.16
CA ILE A 458 1.76 23.05 -35.44
C ILE A 458 2.83 22.87 -36.52
N ALA A 459 4.10 23.12 -36.19
CA ALA A 459 5.23 22.91 -37.11
C ALA A 459 5.41 21.44 -37.50
N ALA A 460 5.21 20.50 -36.57
CA ALA A 460 5.30 19.07 -36.81
C ALA A 460 4.19 18.52 -37.71
N GLN A 461 3.03 19.18 -37.76
CA GLN A 461 1.92 18.83 -38.65
C GLN A 461 1.97 19.53 -40.02
N GLY A 462 2.98 20.37 -40.27
CA GLY A 462 3.22 20.99 -41.57
C GLY A 462 2.21 22.07 -41.98
N MET A 463 1.50 22.66 -41.01
CA MET A 463 0.53 23.73 -41.24
C MET A 463 1.19 25.10 -41.00
N GLN A 464 1.21 25.94 -42.04
CA GLN A 464 1.70 27.32 -42.02
C GLN A 464 0.60 28.32 -41.69
#